data_AF-A0A377BRP0-F1
#
_entry.id   AF-A0A377BRP0-F1
#
_cell.length_a   1.000
_cell.length_b   1.000
_cell.length_c   1.000
_cell.angle_alpha   90.00
_cell.angle_beta   90.00
_cell.angle_gamma   90.00
#
_symmetry.space_group_name_H-M   'P 1'
#
loop_
_entity.id
_entity.type
_entity.pdbx_description
1 polymer ?
#
loop_
_entity_poly.entity_id
_entity_poly.type
_entity_poly.pdbx_seq_one_letter_code
_entity_poly.pdbx_strand_id
1 'polypeptide(L)'
;MPFAINVLTHSRQRYRRNLRFYADDPTIRVGGPTYHWVRESILAGEQVLAGAGDDATPTLLLQAEEERVVDNRMHDRFCELRTAAGHPVEGGRPLVIKGAYHEILFEKDAMRSVALHAIVDFFNRHKLTQRKPLYRGLNFFMYQVVASDLDGTLLSPDHTLSPYAKETLKLLTARGINFVFATGRHHVDVGQIRDNLEIKSYMITSNGARVHDLDGNLIFAHNLDRDIASDLFGVVNDNPDIITNVYRDDEWFMNRHRPEEMRFFKEAVFQYALYEPGLLEPEGVSKVFFTCDSHEQLLPLEQAINARWGDRVNVSFSTLTCLEVMAGGVSKGHALEAVAKKLGYSLKDCIAFGDGMNDAEMLSMAGERLHYGQCAPASERPSSRAGSDWY
;
A
#
# COMPACT_ATOMS: atom_id res chain seq x y z
N MET A 1 21.80 -18.18 -1.53
CA MET A 1 22.85 -18.10 -2.56
C MET A 1 22.99 -16.66 -3.02
N PRO A 2 24.10 -16.20 -3.61
CA PRO A 2 24.15 -14.90 -4.27
C PRO A 2 23.18 -14.85 -5.45
N PHE A 3 22.56 -13.69 -5.71
CA PHE A 3 21.64 -13.53 -6.84
C PHE A 3 22.30 -13.82 -8.20
N ALA A 4 23.61 -13.59 -8.32
CA ALA A 4 24.37 -13.80 -9.55
C ALA A 4 24.34 -15.24 -10.09
N ILE A 5 24.07 -16.22 -9.23
CA ILE A 5 23.94 -17.64 -9.58
C ILE A 5 22.52 -18.17 -9.36
N ASN A 6 21.55 -17.27 -9.18
CA ASN A 6 20.15 -17.63 -9.02
C ASN A 6 19.58 -18.14 -10.35
N VAL A 7 18.90 -19.29 -10.29
CA VAL A 7 18.19 -19.89 -11.44
C VAL A 7 16.68 -19.96 -11.21
N LEU A 8 16.17 -19.28 -10.17
CA LEU A 8 14.76 -19.36 -9.77
C LEU A 8 13.92 -18.19 -10.27
N THR A 9 14.52 -17.00 -10.42
CA THR A 9 13.83 -15.78 -10.85
C THR A 9 14.80 -14.74 -11.43
N HIS A 10 14.35 -13.97 -12.42
CA HIS A 10 15.09 -12.80 -12.91
C HIS A 10 14.87 -11.54 -12.06
N SER A 11 13.95 -11.57 -11.08
CA SER A 11 13.61 -10.39 -10.27
C SER A 11 14.52 -10.24 -9.06
N ARG A 12 15.57 -9.42 -9.19
CA ARG A 12 16.48 -9.09 -8.08
C ARG A 12 15.76 -8.45 -6.89
N GLN A 13 14.73 -7.64 -7.14
CA GLN A 13 13.95 -6.98 -6.11
C GLN A 13 13.13 -7.98 -5.28
N ARG A 14 12.36 -8.87 -5.94
CA ARG A 14 11.57 -9.91 -5.26
C ARG A 14 12.47 -10.93 -4.56
N TYR A 15 13.59 -11.29 -5.18
CA TYR A 15 14.61 -12.13 -4.56
C TYR A 15 15.13 -11.52 -3.24
N ARG A 16 15.52 -10.25 -3.26
CA ARG A 16 15.98 -9.53 -2.07
C ARG A 16 14.88 -9.44 -1.00
N ARG A 17 13.63 -9.21 -1.40
CA ARG A 17 12.48 -9.18 -0.49
C ARG A 17 12.27 -10.54 0.19
N ASN A 18 12.31 -11.63 -0.57
CA ASN A 18 12.18 -12.98 0.00
C ASN A 18 13.31 -13.29 1.00
N LEU A 19 14.54 -12.87 0.71
CA LEU A 19 15.65 -13.02 1.66
C LEU A 19 15.46 -12.21 2.95
N ARG A 20 14.80 -11.05 2.89
CA ARG A 20 14.49 -10.25 4.08
C ARG A 20 13.49 -10.96 5.00
N PHE A 21 12.44 -11.60 4.45
CA PHE A 21 11.51 -12.37 5.30
C PHE A 21 12.24 -13.41 6.16
N TYR A 22 13.23 -14.11 5.62
CA TYR A 22 14.02 -15.07 6.39
C TYR A 22 14.97 -14.45 7.41
N ALA A 23 15.33 -13.16 7.25
CA ALA A 23 16.17 -12.43 8.20
C ALA A 23 15.31 -11.85 9.34
N ASP A 24 14.14 -11.31 8.98
CA ASP A 24 13.22 -10.65 9.90
C ASP A 24 12.48 -11.69 10.76
N ASP A 25 12.14 -12.85 10.20
CA ASP A 25 11.58 -13.99 10.93
C ASP A 25 12.35 -15.29 10.60
N PRO A 26 13.39 -15.63 11.39
CA PRO A 26 14.15 -16.85 11.19
C PRO A 26 13.34 -18.14 11.32
N THR A 27 12.17 -18.12 11.98
CA THR A 27 11.37 -19.33 12.27
C THR A 27 10.68 -19.89 11.03
N ILE A 28 10.48 -19.08 9.99
CA ILE A 28 9.89 -19.52 8.71
C ILE A 28 10.86 -20.30 7.83
N ARG A 29 12.15 -20.38 8.21
CA ARG A 29 13.15 -21.13 7.46
C ARG A 29 12.90 -22.62 7.64
N VAL A 30 12.41 -23.27 6.59
CA VAL A 30 12.40 -24.73 6.52
C VAL A 30 13.83 -25.20 6.23
N GLY A 31 14.31 -26.19 6.98
CA GLY A 31 15.61 -26.81 6.73
C GLY A 31 15.66 -27.51 5.36
N GLY A 32 16.84 -28.04 5.00
CA GLY A 32 16.96 -28.85 3.78
C GLY A 32 16.02 -30.06 3.80
N PRO A 33 15.56 -30.54 2.62
CA PRO A 33 14.66 -31.69 2.56
C PRO A 33 15.35 -32.94 3.11
N THR A 34 14.65 -33.71 3.93
CA THR A 34 15.15 -35.02 4.38
C THR A 34 14.96 -36.07 3.27
N TYR A 35 15.65 -37.21 3.37
CA TYR A 35 15.44 -38.33 2.45
C TYR A 35 13.98 -38.77 2.36
N HIS A 36 13.24 -38.70 3.47
CA HIS A 36 11.82 -39.02 3.49
C HIS A 36 11.02 -38.03 2.63
N TRP A 37 11.25 -36.72 2.78
CA TRP A 37 10.59 -35.69 1.96
C TRP A 37 10.87 -35.86 0.47
N VAL A 38 12.10 -36.21 0.08
CA VAL A 38 12.44 -36.46 -1.32
C VAL A 38 11.70 -37.68 -1.85
N ARG A 39 11.68 -38.78 -1.08
CA ARG A 39 10.92 -39.99 -1.45
C ARG A 39 9.43 -39.70 -1.62
N GLU A 40 8.80 -39.03 -0.64
CA GLU A 40 7.38 -38.72 -0.71
C GLU A 40 7.06 -37.78 -1.89
N SER A 41 7.95 -36.85 -2.23
CA SER A 41 7.76 -35.96 -3.39
C SER A 41 7.75 -36.73 -4.71
N ILE A 42 8.63 -37.73 -4.86
CA ILE A 42 8.67 -38.61 -6.05
C ILE A 42 7.38 -39.43 -6.14
N LEU A 43 6.97 -40.06 -5.03
CA LEU A 43 5.74 -40.86 -4.99
C LEU A 43 4.49 -40.01 -5.27
N ALA A 44 4.43 -38.80 -4.74
CA ALA A 44 3.35 -37.85 -5.03
C ALA A 44 3.30 -37.49 -6.52
N GLY A 45 4.46 -37.26 -7.16
CA GLY A 45 4.55 -37.01 -8.59
C GLY A 45 4.04 -38.18 -9.44
N GLU A 46 4.41 -39.42 -9.08
CA GLU A 46 3.91 -40.63 -9.74
C GLU A 46 2.40 -40.80 -9.57
N GLN A 47 1.86 -40.52 -8.38
CA GLN A 47 0.42 -40.58 -8.10
C GLN A 47 -0.37 -39.53 -8.89
N VAL A 48 0.15 -38.30 -8.99
CA VAL A 48 -0.48 -37.23 -9.79
C VAL A 48 -0.58 -37.64 -11.26
N LEU A 49 0.45 -38.26 -11.82
CA LEU A 49 0.41 -38.74 -13.21
C LEU A 49 -0.52 -39.94 -13.37
N ALA A 50 -0.50 -40.90 -12.43
CA ALA A 50 -1.37 -42.07 -12.47
C ALA A 50 -2.87 -41.69 -12.40
N GLY A 51 -3.21 -40.71 -11.55
CA GLY A 51 -4.57 -40.20 -11.38
C GLY A 51 -4.95 -39.05 -12.32
N ALA A 52 -4.08 -38.66 -13.25
CA ALA A 52 -4.30 -37.48 -14.10
C ALA A 52 -5.59 -37.57 -14.94
N GLY A 53 -6.04 -38.77 -15.27
CA GLY A 53 -7.28 -39.00 -16.02
C GLY A 53 -8.54 -39.11 -15.14
N ASP A 54 -8.40 -39.34 -13.84
CA ASP A 54 -9.51 -39.62 -12.93
C ASP A 54 -10.18 -38.33 -12.40
N ASP A 55 -9.48 -37.20 -12.52
CA ASP A 55 -9.94 -35.89 -12.03
C ASP A 55 -10.47 -35.00 -13.17
N ALA A 56 -11.76 -34.71 -13.12
CA ALA A 56 -12.46 -33.82 -14.06
C ALA A 56 -12.38 -32.33 -13.68
N THR A 57 -11.65 -31.97 -12.61
CA THR A 57 -11.50 -30.57 -12.18
C THR A 57 -10.88 -29.73 -13.30
N PRO A 58 -11.46 -28.56 -13.65
CA PRO A 58 -10.83 -27.65 -14.59
C PRO A 58 -9.42 -27.27 -14.10
N THR A 59 -8.44 -27.31 -14.99
CA THR A 59 -7.03 -27.10 -14.62
C THR A 59 -6.36 -26.16 -15.61
N LEU A 60 -5.80 -25.06 -15.12
CA LEU A 60 -4.80 -24.26 -15.82
C LEU A 60 -3.41 -24.72 -15.38
N LEU A 61 -2.57 -25.14 -16.33
CA LEU A 61 -1.18 -25.50 -16.06
C LEU A 61 -0.25 -24.41 -16.59
N LEU A 62 0.52 -23.79 -15.70
CA LEU A 62 1.55 -22.81 -16.05
C LEU A 62 2.91 -23.50 -16.12
N GLN A 63 3.72 -23.14 -17.12
CA GLN A 63 5.04 -23.72 -17.33
C GLN A 63 6.07 -22.61 -17.59
N ALA A 64 7.23 -22.70 -16.94
CA ALA A 64 8.35 -21.78 -17.17
C ALA A 64 9.18 -22.27 -18.35
N GLU A 65 9.51 -21.41 -19.32
CA GLU A 65 10.28 -21.82 -20.50
C GLU A 65 11.72 -22.23 -20.15
N GLU A 66 12.38 -21.48 -19.25
CA GLU A 66 13.77 -21.70 -18.83
C GLU A 66 13.83 -22.41 -17.47
N GLU A 67 12.95 -23.38 -17.26
CA GLU A 67 12.89 -24.21 -16.06
C GLU A 67 14.15 -25.10 -15.91
N ARG A 68 14.68 -25.19 -14.69
CA ARG A 68 15.87 -25.98 -14.35
C ARG A 68 15.73 -26.84 -13.08
N VAL A 69 14.62 -26.69 -12.36
CA VAL A 69 14.33 -27.37 -11.10
C VAL A 69 13.37 -28.53 -11.33
N VAL A 70 12.33 -28.34 -12.16
CA VAL A 70 11.36 -29.40 -12.51
C VAL A 70 11.45 -29.77 -14.00
N ASP A 71 10.96 -30.95 -14.36
CA ASP A 71 11.00 -31.43 -15.75
C ASP A 71 9.72 -31.06 -16.51
N ASN A 72 9.84 -30.09 -17.42
CA ASN A 72 8.73 -29.63 -18.26
C ASN A 72 8.06 -30.76 -19.07
N ARG A 73 8.79 -31.83 -19.41
CA ARG A 73 8.22 -32.98 -20.14
C ARG A 73 7.14 -33.70 -19.33
N MET A 74 7.20 -33.62 -18.00
CA MET A 74 6.17 -34.21 -17.13
C MET A 74 4.87 -33.40 -17.15
N HIS A 75 4.96 -32.08 -17.34
CA HIS A 75 3.77 -31.24 -17.54
C HIS A 75 3.10 -31.54 -18.88
N ASP A 76 3.88 -31.74 -19.94
CA ASP A 76 3.34 -32.15 -21.24
C ASP A 76 2.65 -33.50 -21.14
N ARG A 77 3.30 -34.46 -20.46
CA ARG A 77 2.73 -35.79 -20.22
C ARG A 77 1.43 -35.74 -19.42
N PHE A 78 1.36 -34.89 -18.39
CA PHE A 78 0.13 -34.69 -17.62
C PHE A 78 -1.01 -34.17 -18.52
N CYS A 79 -0.72 -33.20 -19.40
CA CYS A 79 -1.70 -32.67 -20.36
C CYS A 79 -2.19 -33.73 -21.35
N GLU A 80 -1.29 -34.59 -21.84
CA GLU A 80 -1.65 -35.71 -22.74
C GLU A 80 -2.60 -36.68 -22.05
N LEU A 81 -2.28 -37.11 -20.82
CA LEU A 81 -3.11 -38.05 -20.05
C LEU A 81 -4.50 -37.48 -19.76
N ARG A 82 -4.56 -36.23 -19.31
CA ARG A 82 -5.81 -35.46 -19.12
C ARG A 82 -6.64 -35.37 -20.39
N THR A 83 -6.01 -35.08 -21.53
CA THR A 83 -6.68 -34.99 -22.83
C THR A 83 -7.23 -36.34 -23.28
N ALA A 84 -6.44 -37.41 -23.15
CA ALA A 84 -6.86 -38.77 -23.48
C ALA A 84 -8.05 -39.25 -22.62
N ALA A 85 -8.14 -38.78 -21.38
CA ALA A 85 -9.27 -39.03 -20.48
C ALA A 85 -10.51 -38.16 -20.75
N GLY A 86 -10.47 -37.23 -21.71
CA GLY A 86 -11.59 -36.34 -22.04
C GLY A 86 -11.70 -35.11 -21.14
N HIS A 87 -10.67 -34.80 -20.34
CA HIS A 87 -10.62 -33.67 -19.42
C HIS A 87 -9.38 -32.80 -19.69
N PRO A 88 -9.21 -32.23 -20.91
CA PRO A 88 -8.02 -31.46 -21.23
C PRO A 88 -7.80 -30.30 -20.24
N VAL A 89 -6.54 -29.93 -20.02
CA VAL A 89 -6.22 -28.67 -19.33
C VAL A 89 -6.69 -27.48 -20.19
N GLU A 90 -6.79 -26.30 -19.59
CA GLU A 90 -7.17 -25.07 -20.30
C GLU A 90 -6.26 -24.84 -21.51
N GLY A 91 -6.85 -24.71 -22.70
CA GLY A 91 -6.10 -24.57 -23.96
C GLY A 91 -5.43 -25.87 -24.48
N GLY A 92 -5.64 -27.02 -23.82
CA GLY A 92 -5.17 -28.34 -24.23
C GLY A 92 -3.68 -28.61 -24.03
N ARG A 93 -2.93 -27.64 -23.49
CA ARG A 93 -1.47 -27.71 -23.28
C ARG A 93 -1.06 -26.75 -22.16
N PRO A 94 0.15 -26.88 -21.59
CA PRO A 94 0.64 -25.89 -20.63
C PRO A 94 0.72 -24.49 -21.25
N LEU A 95 0.38 -23.47 -20.46
CA LEU A 95 0.66 -22.09 -20.81
C LEU A 95 2.12 -21.79 -20.49
N VAL A 96 2.96 -21.77 -21.53
CA VAL A 96 4.39 -21.49 -21.41
C VAL A 96 4.62 -19.99 -21.24
N ILE A 97 5.24 -19.60 -20.14
CA ILE A 97 5.68 -18.23 -19.87
C ILE A 97 7.11 -18.07 -20.39
N LYS A 98 7.24 -17.39 -21.54
CA LYS A 98 8.50 -17.22 -22.25
C LYS A 98 9.57 -16.53 -21.40
N GLY A 99 10.78 -17.09 -21.42
CA GLY A 99 11.96 -16.67 -20.66
C GLY A 99 11.83 -16.76 -19.15
N ALA A 100 10.73 -17.29 -18.59
CA ALA A 100 10.58 -17.39 -17.14
C ALA A 100 11.47 -18.51 -16.58
N TYR A 101 12.04 -18.27 -15.38
CA TYR A 101 12.59 -19.30 -14.52
C TYR A 101 11.50 -19.91 -13.62
N HIS A 102 11.94 -20.81 -12.73
CA HIS A 102 11.11 -21.65 -11.88
C HIS A 102 9.96 -20.90 -11.15
N GLU A 103 10.27 -19.78 -10.51
CA GLU A 103 9.30 -19.05 -9.69
C GLU A 103 8.50 -18.05 -10.53
N ILE A 104 7.64 -18.53 -11.42
CA ILE A 104 6.85 -17.72 -12.38
C ILE A 104 6.14 -16.53 -11.71
N LEU A 105 5.58 -16.69 -10.50
CA LEU A 105 4.88 -15.62 -9.78
C LEU A 105 5.81 -14.60 -9.10
N PHE A 106 7.10 -14.94 -8.98
CA PHE A 106 8.17 -14.10 -8.45
C PHE A 106 9.09 -13.58 -9.56
N GLU A 107 8.77 -13.85 -10.83
CA GLU A 107 9.51 -13.34 -11.98
C GLU A 107 9.39 -11.83 -12.16
N LYS A 108 10.13 -11.28 -13.13
CA LYS A 108 9.94 -9.91 -13.61
C LYS A 108 8.50 -9.66 -14.08
N ASP A 109 8.07 -8.40 -14.01
CA ASP A 109 6.67 -8.03 -14.24
C ASP A 109 6.15 -8.40 -15.63
N ALA A 110 7.00 -8.35 -16.65
CA ALA A 110 6.63 -8.76 -18.01
C ALA A 110 6.15 -10.23 -18.08
N MET A 111 6.78 -11.14 -17.33
CA MET A 111 6.42 -12.55 -17.28
C MET A 111 5.32 -12.81 -16.25
N ARG A 112 5.46 -12.22 -15.06
CA ARG A 112 4.51 -12.34 -13.95
C ARG A 112 3.11 -11.85 -14.32
N SER A 113 3.01 -10.76 -15.09
CA SER A 113 1.70 -10.23 -15.51
C SER A 113 0.97 -11.19 -16.45
N VAL A 114 1.69 -11.86 -17.36
CA VAL A 114 1.10 -12.89 -18.24
C VAL A 114 0.52 -14.03 -17.41
N ALA A 115 1.28 -14.52 -16.44
CA ALA A 115 0.82 -15.58 -15.54
C ALA A 115 -0.41 -15.16 -14.71
N LEU A 116 -0.36 -13.96 -14.10
CA LEU A 116 -1.47 -13.47 -13.28
C LEU A 116 -2.74 -13.22 -14.10
N HIS A 117 -2.62 -12.65 -15.29
CA HIS A 117 -3.78 -12.47 -16.18
C HIS A 117 -4.41 -13.82 -16.52
N ALA A 118 -3.60 -14.82 -16.88
CA ALA A 118 -4.10 -16.15 -17.18
C ALA A 118 -4.79 -16.82 -15.98
N ILE A 119 -4.24 -16.68 -14.78
CA ILE A 119 -4.84 -17.20 -13.54
C ILE A 119 -6.19 -16.54 -13.27
N VAL A 120 -6.24 -15.20 -13.34
CA VAL A 120 -7.47 -14.43 -13.09
C VAL A 120 -8.55 -14.78 -14.11
N ASP A 121 -8.18 -14.83 -15.39
CA ASP A 121 -9.06 -15.17 -16.49
C ASP A 121 -9.63 -16.59 -16.34
N PHE A 122 -8.78 -17.55 -15.97
CA PHE A 122 -9.18 -18.93 -15.71
C PHE A 122 -10.20 -19.02 -14.58
N PHE A 123 -9.91 -18.42 -13.42
CA PHE A 123 -10.86 -18.44 -12.29
C PHE A 123 -12.17 -17.73 -12.62
N ASN A 124 -12.14 -16.65 -13.41
CA ASN A 124 -13.35 -15.96 -13.84
C ASN A 124 -14.24 -16.83 -14.74
N ARG A 125 -13.65 -17.64 -15.63
CA ARG A 125 -14.41 -18.58 -16.49
C ARG A 125 -15.09 -19.71 -15.71
N HIS A 126 -14.46 -20.18 -14.63
CA HIS A 126 -14.94 -21.35 -13.87
C HIS A 126 -15.77 -21.01 -12.61
N LYS A 127 -16.18 -19.75 -12.43
CA LYS A 127 -17.02 -19.30 -11.30
C LYS A 127 -18.47 -19.83 -11.27
N LEU A 128 -18.90 -20.66 -12.22
CA LEU A 128 -20.33 -21.00 -12.43
C LEU A 128 -20.61 -22.51 -12.54
N THR A 129 -20.27 -23.32 -11.55
CA THR A 129 -20.95 -24.62 -11.33
C THR A 129 -20.40 -25.26 -10.07
N GLN A 130 -21.04 -25.07 -8.91
CA GLN A 130 -21.22 -26.07 -7.82
C GLN A 130 -21.66 -25.34 -6.52
N ARG A 131 -22.93 -25.60 -6.14
CA ARG A 131 -23.55 -25.49 -4.80
C ARG A 131 -23.75 -24.10 -4.18
N LYS A 132 -24.83 -24.05 -3.37
CA LYS A 132 -25.41 -22.89 -2.65
C LYS A 132 -24.34 -21.90 -2.16
N PRO A 133 -24.59 -20.58 -2.27
CA PRO A 133 -23.59 -19.56 -2.05
C PRO A 133 -23.14 -19.58 -0.59
N LEU A 134 -22.01 -20.23 -0.31
CA LEU A 134 -21.20 -19.90 0.86
C LEU A 134 -20.37 -18.62 0.61
N TYR A 135 -20.43 -18.06 -0.60
CA TYR A 135 -19.93 -16.74 -0.95
C TYR A 135 -21.04 -15.95 -1.65
N ARG A 136 -21.80 -15.19 -0.86
CA ARG A 136 -22.62 -14.10 -1.38
C ARG A 136 -21.65 -12.98 -1.81
N GLY A 137 -21.44 -12.85 -3.11
CA GLY A 137 -20.95 -11.60 -3.70
C GLY A 137 -19.43 -11.51 -3.94
N LEU A 138 -18.95 -12.15 -4.99
CA LEU A 138 -17.92 -11.54 -5.84
C LEU A 138 -18.57 -11.22 -7.19
N ASN A 139 -19.47 -10.23 -7.17
CA ASN A 139 -19.33 -9.19 -8.18
C ASN A 139 -17.86 -8.76 -8.03
N PHE A 140 -17.06 -8.77 -9.10
CA PHE A 140 -15.94 -7.84 -9.11
C PHE A 140 -16.61 -6.48 -8.95
N PHE A 141 -16.68 -5.99 -7.71
CA PHE A 141 -16.93 -4.59 -7.43
C PHE A 141 -15.74 -3.92 -8.12
N MET A 142 -15.94 -3.48 -9.35
CA MET A 142 -14.96 -2.62 -9.98
C MET A 142 -15.02 -1.35 -9.14
N TYR A 143 -14.07 -1.21 -8.21
CA TYR A 143 -13.95 -0.04 -7.37
C TYR A 143 -13.95 1.18 -8.27
N GLN A 144 -14.95 2.04 -8.09
CA GLN A 144 -15.14 3.22 -8.94
C GLN A 144 -14.23 4.37 -8.51
N VAL A 145 -13.64 4.25 -7.32
CA VAL A 145 -12.71 5.19 -6.73
C VAL A 145 -11.43 4.46 -6.33
N VAL A 146 -10.30 4.93 -6.85
CA VAL A 146 -8.96 4.51 -6.42
C VAL A 146 -8.38 5.63 -5.57
N ALA A 147 -8.14 5.33 -4.29
CA ALA A 147 -7.49 6.21 -3.35
C ALA A 147 -6.04 5.77 -3.15
N SER A 148 -5.08 6.67 -3.30
CA SER A 148 -3.66 6.33 -3.10
C SER A 148 -2.96 7.43 -2.34
N ASP A 149 -2.16 7.02 -1.35
CA ASP A 149 -1.08 7.88 -0.88
C ASP A 149 -0.04 8.11 -1.99
N LEU A 150 0.76 9.16 -1.81
CA LEU A 150 1.82 9.55 -2.74
C LEU A 150 3.18 8.99 -2.32
N ASP A 151 3.74 9.44 -1.20
CA ASP A 151 5.13 9.19 -0.82
C ASP A 151 5.30 7.78 -0.24
N GLY A 152 6.16 6.95 -0.84
CA GLY A 152 6.31 5.56 -0.39
C GLY A 152 5.23 4.62 -0.93
N THR A 153 4.19 5.17 -1.56
CA THR A 153 3.07 4.42 -2.17
C THR A 153 3.04 4.55 -3.70
N LEU A 154 2.56 5.68 -4.25
CA LEU A 154 2.45 5.88 -5.71
C LEU A 154 3.76 6.38 -6.34
N LEU A 155 4.45 7.27 -5.64
CA LEU A 155 5.72 7.84 -6.06
C LEU A 155 6.84 6.85 -5.76
N SER A 156 7.84 6.81 -6.65
CA SER A 156 9.07 6.06 -6.40
C SER A 156 9.91 6.71 -5.29
N PRO A 157 10.94 6.01 -4.74
CA PRO A 157 11.77 6.53 -3.66
C PRO A 157 12.50 7.86 -3.94
N ASP A 158 12.58 8.27 -5.20
CA ASP A 158 13.10 9.56 -5.67
C ASP A 158 12.00 10.63 -5.80
N HIS A 159 10.80 10.37 -5.28
CA HIS A 159 9.60 11.23 -5.33
C HIS A 159 9.12 11.55 -6.75
N THR A 160 9.40 10.67 -7.72
CA THR A 160 8.93 10.83 -9.10
C THR A 160 7.79 9.87 -9.43
N LEU A 161 7.00 10.21 -10.45
CA LEU A 161 5.95 9.35 -10.96
C LEU A 161 6.47 8.58 -12.18
N SER A 162 6.52 7.25 -12.08
CA SER A 162 7.03 6.41 -13.16
C SER A 162 6.17 6.50 -14.44
N PRO A 163 6.75 6.32 -15.64
CA PRO A 163 5.98 6.27 -16.88
C PRO A 163 4.88 5.19 -16.87
N TYR A 164 5.14 4.06 -16.21
CA TYR A 164 4.18 2.99 -16.04
C TYR A 164 2.97 3.41 -15.19
N ALA A 165 3.23 4.10 -14.06
CA ALA A 165 2.17 4.64 -13.22
C ALA A 165 1.32 5.65 -14.00
N LYS A 166 1.95 6.59 -14.73
CA LYS A 166 1.25 7.55 -15.60
C LYS A 166 0.32 6.87 -16.61
N GLU A 167 0.82 5.86 -17.32
CA GLU A 167 0.02 5.12 -18.30
C GLU A 167 -1.14 4.38 -17.64
N THR A 168 -0.91 3.79 -16.47
CA THR A 168 -1.95 3.10 -15.70
C THR A 168 -3.06 4.05 -15.26
N LEU A 169 -2.70 5.23 -14.76
CA LEU A 169 -3.66 6.29 -14.40
C LEU A 169 -4.52 6.70 -15.60
N LYS A 170 -3.90 6.93 -16.77
CA LYS A 170 -4.62 7.26 -18.02
C LYS A 170 -5.57 6.16 -18.46
N LEU A 171 -5.11 4.91 -18.48
CA LEU A 171 -5.91 3.77 -18.90
C LEU A 171 -7.13 3.55 -18.01
N LEU A 172 -6.99 3.71 -16.69
CA LEU A 172 -8.09 3.56 -15.75
C LEU A 172 -9.05 4.76 -15.81
N THR A 173 -8.52 5.98 -15.95
CA THR A 173 -9.35 7.19 -16.14
C THR A 173 -10.19 7.09 -17.41
N ALA A 174 -9.62 6.59 -18.53
CA ALA A 174 -10.35 6.35 -19.77
C ALA A 174 -11.48 5.30 -19.65
N ARG A 175 -11.47 4.49 -18.59
CA ARG A 175 -12.51 3.51 -18.26
C ARG A 175 -13.53 4.03 -17.25
N GLY A 176 -13.44 5.30 -16.85
CA GLY A 176 -14.37 5.94 -15.91
C GLY A 176 -14.00 5.78 -14.44
N ILE A 177 -12.79 5.29 -14.12
CA ILE A 177 -12.33 5.18 -12.74
C ILE A 177 -11.89 6.56 -12.22
N ASN A 178 -12.32 6.89 -11.01
CA ASN A 178 -12.01 8.15 -10.35
C ASN A 178 -10.76 7.98 -9.47
N PHE A 179 -9.84 8.93 -9.53
CA PHE A 179 -8.65 8.95 -8.69
C PHE A 179 -8.74 10.02 -7.60
N VAL A 180 -8.35 9.62 -6.39
CA VAL A 180 -8.23 10.49 -5.22
C VAL A 180 -6.83 10.28 -4.64
N PHE A 181 -6.00 11.32 -4.64
CA PHE A 181 -4.67 11.23 -4.04
C PHE A 181 -4.70 11.84 -2.64
N ALA A 182 -4.15 11.13 -1.65
CA ALA A 182 -4.25 11.50 -0.24
C ALA A 182 -2.88 11.55 0.45
N THR A 183 -2.42 12.74 0.83
CA THR A 183 -1.05 12.94 1.32
C THR A 183 -1.00 13.84 2.56
N GLY A 184 0.06 13.68 3.35
CA GLY A 184 0.41 14.59 4.44
C GLY A 184 1.00 15.93 3.96
N ARG A 185 1.41 16.04 2.69
CA ARG A 185 1.99 17.25 2.12
C ARG A 185 1.01 18.43 2.09
N HIS A 186 1.57 19.63 2.00
CA HIS A 186 0.80 20.86 1.80
C HIS A 186 0.25 20.95 0.37
N HIS A 187 -0.87 21.65 0.14
CA HIS A 187 -1.43 21.81 -1.20
C HIS A 187 -0.46 22.49 -2.18
N VAL A 188 0.26 23.51 -1.69
CA VAL A 188 1.29 24.21 -2.48
C VAL A 188 2.44 23.27 -2.85
N ASP A 189 2.87 22.40 -1.94
CA ASP A 189 3.98 21.45 -2.17
C ASP A 189 3.63 20.38 -3.21
N VAL A 190 2.38 19.95 -3.29
CA VAL A 190 1.93 18.94 -4.26
C VAL A 190 1.60 19.52 -5.64
N GLY A 191 1.72 20.84 -5.85
CA GLY A 191 1.36 21.48 -7.11
C GLY A 191 2.07 20.88 -8.32
N GLN A 192 3.39 20.70 -8.24
CA GLN A 192 4.17 20.08 -9.32
C GLN A 192 3.80 18.60 -9.54
N ILE A 193 3.52 17.85 -8.46
CA ILE A 193 3.10 16.45 -8.56
C ILE A 193 1.76 16.37 -9.26
N ARG A 194 0.80 17.22 -8.86
CA ARG A 194 -0.53 17.31 -9.47
C ARG A 194 -0.44 17.56 -10.97
N ASP A 195 0.35 18.55 -11.37
CA ASP A 195 0.49 18.93 -12.78
C ASP A 195 1.16 17.81 -13.60
N ASN A 196 1.99 16.98 -12.96
CA ASN A 196 2.66 15.83 -13.57
C ASN A 196 1.81 14.54 -13.63
N LEU A 197 0.66 14.46 -12.96
CA LEU A 197 -0.22 13.27 -13.00
C LEU A 197 -0.90 13.07 -14.35
N GLU A 198 -1.04 14.14 -15.15
CA GLU A 198 -1.66 14.12 -16.49
C GLU A 198 -3.12 13.61 -16.50
N ILE A 199 -3.76 13.55 -15.33
CA ILE A 199 -5.18 13.22 -15.14
C ILE A 199 -5.81 14.19 -14.16
N LYS A 200 -7.12 14.44 -14.31
CA LYS A 200 -7.89 15.16 -13.29
C LYS A 200 -8.17 14.23 -12.11
N SER A 201 -7.97 14.72 -10.89
CA SER A 201 -8.15 13.94 -9.67
C SER A 201 -8.47 14.85 -8.49
N TYR A 202 -9.11 14.30 -7.47
CA TYR A 202 -9.26 15.00 -6.19
C TYR A 202 -7.95 14.91 -5.41
N MET A 203 -7.59 16.00 -4.74
CA MET A 203 -6.40 16.09 -3.91
C MET A 203 -6.77 16.28 -2.45
N ILE A 204 -6.53 15.26 -1.64
CA ILE A 204 -6.61 15.30 -0.19
C ILE A 204 -5.20 15.63 0.33
N THR A 205 -5.06 16.76 1.03
CA THR A 205 -3.75 17.26 1.51
C THR A 205 -3.79 17.53 3.01
N SER A 206 -2.62 17.65 3.64
CA SER A 206 -2.48 17.80 5.10
C SER A 206 -3.28 16.73 5.87
N ASN A 207 -3.12 15.46 5.47
CA ASN A 207 -3.79 14.28 6.04
C ASN A 207 -5.32 14.39 6.12
N GLY A 208 -5.96 15.09 5.19
CA GLY A 208 -7.42 15.23 5.18
C GLY A 208 -7.94 16.58 5.67
N ALA A 209 -7.08 17.46 6.19
CA ALA A 209 -7.49 18.80 6.62
C ALA A 209 -7.91 19.71 5.46
N ARG A 210 -7.51 19.37 4.22
CA ARG A 210 -7.84 20.11 3.00
C ARG A 210 -8.21 19.12 1.90
N VAL A 211 -9.22 19.50 1.11
CA VAL A 211 -9.57 18.79 -0.12
C VAL A 211 -9.77 19.78 -1.25
N HIS A 212 -9.12 19.52 -2.38
CA HIS A 212 -9.30 20.26 -3.63
C HIS A 212 -9.95 19.38 -4.69
N ASP A 213 -10.78 20.00 -5.52
CA ASP A 213 -11.48 19.34 -6.62
C ASP A 213 -10.59 19.16 -7.86
N LEU A 214 -11.20 18.66 -8.94
CA LEU A 214 -10.57 18.35 -10.22
C LEU A 214 -9.97 19.57 -10.94
N ASP A 215 -10.42 20.77 -10.59
CA ASP A 215 -9.97 22.05 -11.16
C ASP A 215 -9.10 22.83 -10.18
N GLY A 216 -8.78 22.23 -9.02
CA GLY A 216 -7.94 22.82 -7.99
C GLY A 216 -8.69 23.77 -7.04
N ASN A 217 -10.02 23.80 -7.04
CA ASN A 217 -10.78 24.62 -6.11
C ASN A 217 -10.84 23.95 -4.73
N LEU A 218 -10.63 24.73 -3.67
CA LEU A 218 -10.79 24.26 -2.30
C LEU A 218 -12.25 23.91 -2.01
N ILE A 219 -12.51 22.65 -1.64
CA ILE A 219 -13.84 22.15 -1.29
C ILE A 219 -14.12 22.40 0.18
N PHE A 220 -13.18 22.03 1.05
CA PHE A 220 -13.28 22.28 2.48
C PHE A 220 -11.92 22.40 3.13
N ALA A 221 -11.92 23.11 4.26
CA ALA A 221 -10.81 23.26 5.18
C ALA A 221 -11.28 22.92 6.59
N HIS A 222 -10.73 21.87 7.18
CA HIS A 222 -10.94 21.51 8.58
C HIS A 222 -9.67 21.82 9.36
N ASN A 223 -9.75 22.79 10.25
CA ASN A 223 -8.61 23.31 11.00
C ASN A 223 -8.63 22.80 12.44
N LEU A 224 -7.46 22.82 13.07
CA LEU A 224 -7.35 22.68 14.52
C LEU A 224 -8.17 23.76 15.22
N ASP A 225 -8.78 23.39 16.35
CA ASP A 225 -9.44 24.36 17.23
C ASP A 225 -8.43 25.39 17.71
N ARG A 226 -8.86 26.65 17.81
CA ARG A 226 -7.99 27.81 18.10
C ARG A 226 -7.18 27.64 19.38
N ASP A 227 -7.80 27.14 20.45
CA ASP A 227 -7.15 26.88 21.74
C ASP A 227 -6.06 25.80 21.62
N ILE A 228 -6.36 24.73 20.88
CA ILE A 228 -5.41 23.62 20.66
C ILE A 228 -4.24 24.08 19.80
N ALA A 229 -4.50 24.77 18.69
CA ALA A 229 -3.44 25.29 17.82
C ALA A 229 -2.49 26.22 18.59
N SER A 230 -3.06 27.16 19.37
CA SER A 230 -2.28 28.08 20.20
C SER A 230 -1.39 27.35 21.22
N ASP A 231 -1.90 26.27 21.84
CA ASP A 231 -1.12 25.47 22.79
C ASP A 231 0.01 24.68 22.09
N LEU A 232 -0.28 24.08 20.94
CA LEU A 232 0.67 23.26 20.18
C LEU A 232 1.87 24.07 19.66
N PHE A 233 1.69 25.37 19.39
CA PHE A 233 2.78 26.26 18.99
C PHE A 233 3.91 26.34 20.03
N GLY A 234 3.56 26.24 21.32
CA GLY A 234 4.51 26.40 22.43
C GLY A 234 4.84 25.11 23.18
N VAL A 235 4.13 24.00 22.93
CA VAL A 235 4.12 22.81 23.80
C VAL A 235 5.49 22.19 24.07
N VAL A 236 6.42 22.31 23.12
CA VAL A 236 7.80 21.81 23.22
C VAL A 236 8.84 22.88 22.88
N ASN A 237 8.50 24.16 23.05
CA ASN A 237 9.41 25.23 22.67
C ASN A 237 10.72 25.23 23.48
N ASP A 238 10.73 24.70 24.70
CA ASP A 238 11.98 24.60 25.48
C ASP A 238 12.84 23.37 25.10
N ASN A 239 12.35 22.46 24.27
CA ASN A 239 13.11 21.31 23.80
C ASN A 239 13.93 21.70 22.55
N PRO A 240 15.28 21.66 22.58
CA PRO A 240 16.11 22.01 21.43
C PRO A 240 16.07 20.97 20.29
N ASP A 241 15.74 19.73 20.58
CA ASP A 241 15.81 18.59 19.63
C ASP A 241 14.53 18.44 18.80
N ILE A 242 13.45 19.09 19.19
CA ILE A 242 12.15 19.02 18.51
C ILE A 242 11.84 20.37 17.86
N ILE A 243 11.63 20.34 16.54
CA ILE A 243 11.20 21.50 15.77
C ILE A 243 9.69 21.44 15.59
N THR A 244 9.01 22.54 15.91
CA THR A 244 7.56 22.66 15.73
C THR A 244 7.29 23.37 14.42
N ASN A 245 6.56 22.70 13.55
CA ASN A 245 6.15 23.18 12.24
C ASN A 245 4.65 23.39 12.21
N VAL A 246 4.19 24.41 11.49
CA VAL A 246 2.76 24.74 11.37
C VAL A 246 2.43 24.97 9.90
N TYR A 247 1.37 24.33 9.41
CA TYR A 247 0.75 24.71 8.16
C TYR A 247 -0.49 25.54 8.46
N ARG A 248 -0.47 26.80 8.00
CA ARG A 248 -1.54 27.76 8.19
C ARG A 248 -1.89 28.36 6.83
N ASP A 249 -3.12 28.14 6.39
CA ASP A 249 -3.57 28.51 5.05
C ASP A 249 -2.57 28.05 3.98
N ASP A 250 -1.95 28.97 3.24
CA ASP A 250 -0.93 28.67 2.22
C ASP A 250 0.51 28.87 2.69
N GLU A 251 0.72 28.98 4.01
CA GLU A 251 1.99 29.30 4.64
C GLU A 251 2.49 28.15 5.50
N TRP A 252 3.82 28.00 5.53
CA TRP A 252 4.53 27.10 6.44
C TRP A 252 5.32 27.92 7.44
N PHE A 253 5.18 27.59 8.73
CA PHE A 253 5.93 28.21 9.80
C PHE A 253 6.77 27.21 10.58
N MET A 254 7.92 27.65 11.08
CA MET A 254 8.81 26.90 11.98
C MET A 254 9.17 27.73 13.20
N ASN A 255 9.24 27.11 14.38
CA ASN A 255 9.60 27.83 15.60
C ASN A 255 11.09 28.20 15.67
N ARG A 256 11.95 27.51 14.89
CA ARG A 256 13.37 27.82 14.71
C ARG A 256 13.93 27.12 13.48
N HIS A 257 15.12 27.54 13.05
CA HIS A 257 15.83 26.90 11.97
C HIS A 257 16.30 25.48 12.34
N ARG A 258 16.24 24.58 11.36
CA ARG A 258 17.02 23.34 11.36
C ARG A 258 18.31 23.54 10.54
N PRO A 259 19.51 23.37 11.13
CA PRO A 259 20.78 23.67 10.45
C PRO A 259 20.97 22.94 9.11
N GLU A 260 20.47 21.71 8.98
CA GLU A 260 20.58 20.92 7.75
C GLU A 260 19.65 21.40 6.62
N GLU A 261 18.45 21.87 6.97
CA GLU A 261 17.44 22.32 6.00
C GLU A 261 17.75 23.70 5.40
N MET A 262 18.61 24.50 6.06
CA MET A 262 19.06 25.80 5.51
C MET A 262 19.77 25.69 4.15
N ARG A 263 20.35 24.54 3.82
CA ARG A 263 21.02 24.34 2.51
C ARG A 263 20.04 24.06 1.37
N PHE A 264 18.92 23.40 1.64
CA PHE A 264 17.90 23.05 0.64
C PHE A 264 16.80 24.10 0.51
N PHE A 265 16.64 24.97 1.52
CA PHE A 265 15.64 26.04 1.56
C PHE A 265 15.65 26.98 0.35
N LYS A 266 16.82 27.23 -0.26
CA LYS A 266 16.95 28.18 -1.39
C LYS A 266 16.35 27.70 -2.70
N GLU A 267 16.10 26.39 -2.84
CA GLU A 267 15.62 25.78 -4.09
C GLU A 267 14.17 25.27 -3.97
N ALA A 268 13.61 25.24 -2.76
CA ALA A 268 12.24 24.81 -2.51
C ALA A 268 11.22 25.86 -2.95
N VAL A 269 10.18 25.42 -3.66
CA VAL A 269 9.03 26.26 -4.06
C VAL A 269 8.17 26.64 -2.85
N PHE A 270 8.11 25.78 -1.84
CA PHE A 270 7.38 26.00 -0.60
C PHE A 270 8.36 26.26 0.55
N GLN A 271 8.37 27.48 1.06
CA GLN A 271 9.34 27.96 2.04
C GLN A 271 8.66 28.24 3.38
N TYR A 272 9.37 27.96 4.48
CA TYR A 272 8.93 28.33 5.82
C TYR A 272 9.26 29.79 6.17
N ALA A 273 8.43 30.37 7.02
CA ALA A 273 8.75 31.55 7.81
C ALA A 273 9.00 31.15 9.28
N LEU A 274 9.86 31.90 9.98
CA LEU A 274 9.98 31.71 11.42
C LEU A 274 8.82 32.36 12.17
N TYR A 275 8.41 31.77 13.28
CA TYR A 275 7.46 32.37 14.21
C TYR A 275 7.95 32.27 15.65
N GLU A 276 7.50 33.22 16.47
CA GLU A 276 7.65 33.20 17.91
C GLU A 276 6.34 32.70 18.55
N PRO A 277 6.40 31.77 19.52
CA PRO A 277 5.20 31.31 20.22
C PRO A 277 4.39 32.47 20.81
N GLY A 278 3.07 32.46 20.57
CA GLY A 278 2.15 33.52 20.99
C GLY A 278 2.01 34.70 20.02
N LEU A 279 2.83 34.78 18.97
CA LEU A 279 2.68 35.78 17.90
C LEU A 279 2.05 35.23 16.61
N LEU A 280 2.05 33.90 16.44
CA LEU A 280 1.40 33.26 15.29
C LEU A 280 -0.12 33.20 15.50
N GLU A 281 -0.89 33.56 14.48
CA GLU A 281 -2.36 33.48 14.50
C GLU A 281 -2.83 32.01 14.53
N PRO A 282 -3.55 31.56 15.58
CA PRO A 282 -4.01 30.18 15.71
C PRO A 282 -5.18 29.79 14.78
N GLU A 283 -5.78 30.72 14.05
CA GLU A 283 -6.79 30.43 13.02
C GLU A 283 -6.16 30.03 11.68
N GLY A 284 -6.85 29.17 10.91
CA GLY A 284 -6.39 28.71 9.59
C GLY A 284 -5.41 27.52 9.61
N VAL A 285 -5.13 26.96 10.80
CA VAL A 285 -4.13 25.90 10.97
C VAL A 285 -4.66 24.53 10.54
N SER A 286 -4.14 24.01 9.43
CA SER A 286 -4.51 22.70 8.91
C SER A 286 -3.86 21.56 9.70
N LYS A 287 -2.60 21.74 10.11
CA LYS A 287 -1.88 20.82 10.99
C LYS A 287 -0.72 21.50 11.71
N VAL A 288 -0.35 20.94 12.84
CA VAL A 288 0.94 21.17 13.52
C VAL A 288 1.73 19.86 13.46
N PHE A 289 3.02 19.92 13.18
CA PHE A 289 3.86 18.71 13.15
C PHE A 289 5.23 18.94 13.78
N PHE A 290 5.69 17.92 14.48
CA PHE A 290 6.91 17.92 15.26
C PHE A 290 7.94 17.02 14.61
N THR A 291 9.08 17.59 14.24
CA THR A 291 10.18 16.84 13.62
C THR A 291 11.35 16.70 14.59
N CYS A 292 11.87 15.49 14.73
CA CYS A 292 13.00 15.15 15.60
C CYS A 292 13.79 13.98 14.99
N ASP A 293 15.12 13.97 15.12
CA ASP A 293 15.96 12.86 14.64
C ASP A 293 15.74 11.57 15.44
N SER A 294 15.22 11.68 16.68
CA SER A 294 14.92 10.55 17.54
C SER A 294 13.42 10.29 17.66
N HIS A 295 12.99 9.13 17.13
CA HIS A 295 11.62 8.65 17.26
C HIS A 295 11.19 8.52 18.73
N GLU A 296 12.08 8.03 19.59
CA GLU A 296 11.80 7.81 21.01
C GLU A 296 11.47 9.11 21.76
N GLN A 297 11.99 10.25 21.29
CA GLN A 297 11.64 11.55 21.88
C GLN A 297 10.23 12.03 21.51
N LEU A 298 9.67 11.55 20.38
CA LEU A 298 8.32 11.92 19.94
C LEU A 298 7.23 11.06 20.59
N LEU A 299 7.54 9.85 21.06
CA LEU A 299 6.56 8.96 21.69
C LEU A 299 5.92 9.53 22.98
N PRO A 300 6.68 10.12 23.93
CA PRO A 300 6.06 10.77 25.09
C PRO A 300 5.21 11.98 24.71
N LEU A 301 5.60 12.70 23.65
CA LEU A 301 4.84 13.85 23.15
C LEU A 301 3.50 13.38 22.57
N GLU A 302 3.49 12.35 21.73
CA GLU A 302 2.27 11.72 21.22
C GLU A 302 1.32 11.35 22.36
N GLN A 303 1.82 10.66 23.39
CA GLN A 303 1.02 10.25 24.55
C GLN A 303 0.45 11.46 25.30
N ALA A 304 1.24 12.50 25.51
CA ALA A 304 0.81 13.71 26.21
C ALA A 304 -0.27 14.48 25.43
N ILE A 305 -0.12 14.62 24.11
CA ILE A 305 -1.09 15.28 23.23
C ILE A 305 -2.41 14.50 23.25
N ASN A 306 -2.35 13.18 23.05
CA ASN A 306 -3.54 12.31 23.08
C ASN A 306 -4.25 12.35 24.43
N ALA A 307 -3.50 12.28 25.54
CA ALA A 307 -4.08 12.34 26.88
C ALA A 307 -4.72 13.70 27.20
N ARG A 308 -4.19 14.79 26.65
CA ARG A 308 -4.69 16.15 26.91
C ARG A 308 -5.96 16.48 26.12
N TRP A 309 -6.03 16.09 24.85
CA TRP A 309 -7.12 16.55 23.97
C TRP A 309 -8.04 15.44 23.46
N GLY A 310 -7.66 14.17 23.55
CA GLY A 310 -8.48 13.03 23.16
C GLY A 310 -9.10 13.21 21.77
N ASP A 311 -10.42 13.03 21.67
CA ASP A 311 -11.17 13.10 20.42
C ASP A 311 -11.12 14.45 19.69
N ARG A 312 -10.59 15.52 20.33
CA ARG A 312 -10.43 16.83 19.68
C ARG A 312 -9.23 16.90 18.74
N VAL A 313 -8.35 15.91 18.74
CA VAL A 313 -7.18 15.83 17.86
C VAL A 313 -7.08 14.46 17.19
N ASN A 314 -6.47 14.43 16.01
CA ASN A 314 -5.93 13.21 15.44
C ASN A 314 -4.40 13.32 15.40
N VAL A 315 -3.72 12.40 16.09
CA VAL A 315 -2.26 12.38 16.21
C VAL A 315 -1.73 11.17 15.46
N SER A 316 -0.81 11.39 14.51
CA SER A 316 -0.29 10.31 13.67
C SER A 316 1.14 10.57 13.22
N PHE A 317 1.94 9.51 13.14
CA PHE A 317 3.28 9.57 12.53
C PHE A 317 3.18 9.43 11.00
N SER A 318 3.81 10.33 10.24
CA SER A 318 4.02 10.12 8.80
C SER A 318 5.34 9.39 8.52
N THR A 319 6.38 9.71 9.29
CA THR A 319 7.64 8.97 9.35
C THR A 319 8.04 8.80 10.81
N LEU A 320 9.05 7.98 11.10
CA LEU A 320 9.54 7.82 12.48
C LEU A 320 10.04 9.14 13.10
N THR A 321 10.40 10.12 12.28
CA THR A 321 10.97 11.41 12.68
C THR A 321 9.98 12.57 12.55
N CYS A 322 8.69 12.30 12.26
CA CYS A 322 7.67 13.32 12.06
C CYS A 322 6.33 12.90 12.70
N LEU A 323 5.94 13.59 13.79
CA LEU A 323 4.66 13.42 14.48
C LEU A 323 3.72 14.55 14.07
N GLU A 324 2.55 14.23 13.54
CA GLU A 324 1.59 15.21 13.01
C GLU A 324 0.32 15.25 13.85
N VAL A 325 -0.25 16.44 14.00
CA VAL A 325 -1.48 16.71 14.74
C VAL A 325 -2.46 17.46 13.85
N MET A 326 -3.59 16.84 13.60
CA MET A 326 -4.75 17.41 12.90
C MET A 326 -5.92 17.54 13.89
N ALA A 327 -6.99 18.19 13.47
CA ALA A 327 -8.22 18.25 14.27
C ALA A 327 -8.89 16.87 14.43
N GLY A 328 -9.69 16.72 15.48
CA GLY A 328 -10.51 15.54 15.71
C GLY A 328 -11.40 15.21 14.52
N GLY A 329 -11.47 13.93 14.13
CA GLY A 329 -12.22 13.50 12.95
C GLY A 329 -11.59 13.87 11.60
N VAL A 330 -10.38 14.45 11.58
CA VAL A 330 -9.63 14.72 10.35
C VAL A 330 -8.61 13.60 10.11
N SER A 331 -8.80 12.85 9.04
CA SER A 331 -7.81 11.88 8.53
C SER A 331 -7.99 11.72 7.01
N LYS A 332 -7.02 11.05 6.35
CA LYS A 332 -7.13 10.70 4.94
C LYS A 332 -8.40 9.87 4.67
N GLY A 333 -8.79 8.99 5.61
CA GLY A 333 -9.99 8.16 5.50
C GLY A 333 -11.30 8.96 5.57
N HIS A 334 -11.44 9.89 6.52
CA HIS A 334 -12.63 10.75 6.60
C HIS A 334 -12.74 11.69 5.40
N ALA A 335 -11.61 12.21 4.92
CA ALA A 335 -11.59 13.01 3.70
C ALA A 335 -11.95 12.18 2.46
N LEU A 336 -11.46 10.94 2.35
CA LEU A 336 -11.85 10.01 1.28
C LEU A 336 -13.34 9.73 1.31
N GLU A 337 -13.94 9.53 2.50
CA GLU A 337 -15.38 9.35 2.63
C GLU A 337 -16.16 10.56 2.08
N ALA A 338 -15.73 11.77 2.43
CA ALA A 338 -16.36 13.00 1.95
C ALA A 338 -16.25 13.14 0.41
N VAL A 339 -15.07 12.84 -0.15
CA VAL A 339 -14.83 12.85 -1.61
C VAL A 339 -15.67 11.79 -2.31
N ALA A 340 -15.71 10.56 -1.80
CA ALA A 340 -16.48 9.46 -2.37
C ALA A 340 -17.98 9.82 -2.43
N LYS A 341 -18.54 10.36 -1.33
CA LYS A 341 -19.94 10.85 -1.29
C LYS A 341 -20.19 11.91 -2.36
N LYS A 342 -19.26 12.85 -2.56
CA LYS A 342 -19.37 13.90 -3.57
C LYS A 342 -19.31 13.36 -5.01
N LEU A 343 -18.61 12.26 -5.23
CA LEU A 343 -18.59 11.51 -6.48
C LEU A 343 -19.83 10.61 -6.69
N GLY A 344 -20.75 10.54 -5.71
CA GLY A 344 -21.93 9.66 -5.77
C GLY A 344 -21.66 8.21 -5.34
N TYR A 345 -20.53 7.96 -4.67
CA TYR A 345 -20.09 6.64 -4.22
C TYR A 345 -20.04 6.55 -2.69
N SER A 346 -19.80 5.34 -2.19
CA SER A 346 -19.52 5.05 -0.79
C SER A 346 -18.09 4.53 -0.63
N LEU A 347 -17.61 4.44 0.61
CA LEU A 347 -16.29 3.84 0.90
C LEU A 347 -16.17 2.39 0.41
N LYS A 348 -17.29 1.65 0.27
CA LYS A 348 -17.30 0.28 -0.27
C LYS A 348 -16.92 0.22 -1.74
N ASP A 349 -17.06 1.34 -2.45
CA ASP A 349 -16.69 1.50 -3.85
C ASP A 349 -15.25 2.02 -4.01
N CYS A 350 -14.52 2.18 -2.90
CA CYS A 350 -13.14 2.64 -2.86
C CYS A 350 -12.15 1.48 -2.63
N ILE A 351 -11.04 1.51 -3.37
CA ILE A 351 -9.82 0.76 -3.05
C ILE A 351 -8.74 1.74 -2.60
N ALA A 352 -8.07 1.46 -1.49
CA ALA A 352 -7.06 2.33 -0.90
C ALA A 352 -5.65 1.69 -0.86
N PHE A 353 -4.64 2.51 -1.14
CA PHE A 353 -3.22 2.17 -1.07
C PHE A 353 -2.47 3.15 -0.13
N GLY A 354 -1.60 2.63 0.72
CA GLY A 354 -0.82 3.42 1.67
C GLY A 354 0.29 2.61 2.36
N ASP A 355 1.19 3.31 3.05
CA ASP A 355 2.36 2.73 3.71
C ASP A 355 2.61 3.27 5.13
N GLY A 356 2.07 4.43 5.48
CA GLY A 356 2.29 5.12 6.76
C GLY A 356 1.16 4.97 7.78
N MET A 357 1.40 5.40 9.03
CA MET A 357 0.36 5.40 10.08
C MET A 357 -0.76 6.40 9.80
N ASN A 358 -0.47 7.47 9.05
CA ASN A 358 -1.47 8.43 8.57
C ASN A 358 -2.40 7.88 7.47
N ASP A 359 -2.15 6.67 6.97
CA ASP A 359 -3.04 5.94 6.06
C ASP A 359 -3.97 4.95 6.79
N ALA A 360 -3.76 4.71 8.09
CA ALA A 360 -4.44 3.66 8.84
C ALA A 360 -5.98 3.77 8.76
N GLU A 361 -6.52 4.97 8.91
CA GLU A 361 -7.96 5.22 8.78
C GLU A 361 -8.42 5.02 7.33
N MET A 362 -7.68 5.53 6.34
CA MET A 362 -8.02 5.36 4.92
C MET A 362 -8.09 3.88 4.53
N LEU A 363 -7.10 3.10 4.97
CA LEU A 363 -6.98 1.67 4.67
C LEU A 363 -8.00 0.83 5.46
N SER A 364 -8.36 1.23 6.68
CA SER A 364 -9.38 0.53 7.46
C SER A 364 -10.81 0.86 7.04
N MET A 365 -11.05 2.06 6.52
CA MET A 365 -12.38 2.54 6.11
C MET A 365 -12.77 2.16 4.68
N ALA A 366 -11.80 1.99 3.76
CA ALA A 366 -12.06 1.63 2.37
C ALA A 366 -12.61 0.20 2.20
N GLY A 367 -13.33 -0.05 1.10
CA GLY A 367 -13.89 -1.35 0.74
C GLY A 367 -12.82 -2.43 0.53
N GLU A 368 -11.67 -2.03 -0.02
CA GLU A 368 -10.48 -2.86 -0.17
C GLU A 368 -9.22 -2.09 0.20
N ARG A 369 -8.23 -2.79 0.75
CA ARG A 369 -6.99 -2.20 1.25
C ARG A 369 -5.76 -2.97 0.80
N LEU A 370 -4.77 -2.25 0.32
CA LEU A 370 -3.45 -2.79 -0.01
C LEU A 370 -2.39 -1.98 0.73
N HIS A 371 -1.75 -2.62 1.71
CA HIS A 371 -0.66 -2.03 2.48
C HIS A 371 0.68 -2.32 1.79
N TYR A 372 1.52 -1.29 1.67
CA TYR A 372 2.91 -1.47 1.26
C TYR A 372 3.76 -1.89 2.47
N GLY A 373 4.49 -3.01 2.35
CA GLY A 373 5.14 -3.71 3.48
C GLY A 373 6.40 -3.05 4.06
N GLN A 374 6.37 -1.74 4.36
CA GLN A 374 7.45 -1.04 5.09
C GLN A 374 7.04 -0.51 6.47
N CYS A 375 5.78 -0.66 6.91
CA CYS A 375 5.37 -0.15 8.21
C CYS A 375 6.09 -0.88 9.36
N ALA A 376 6.63 -0.12 10.31
CA ALA A 376 7.06 -0.64 11.61
C ALA A 376 5.87 -1.35 12.27
N PRO A 377 6.07 -2.50 12.93
CA PRO A 377 4.97 -3.24 13.54
C PRO A 377 4.28 -2.37 14.58
N ALA A 378 3.04 -1.97 14.30
CA ALA A 378 2.15 -1.47 15.34
C ALA A 378 2.04 -2.60 16.37
N SER A 379 2.29 -2.29 17.64
CA SER A 379 2.13 -3.24 18.73
C SER A 379 0.70 -3.79 18.70
N GLU A 380 0.53 -5.02 18.23
CA GLU A 380 -0.72 -5.76 18.37
C GLU A 380 -1.05 -5.82 19.86
N ARG A 381 -2.06 -5.06 20.30
CA ARG A 381 -2.71 -5.34 21.58
C ARG A 381 -3.48 -6.64 21.38
N PRO A 382 -3.20 -7.70 22.15
CA PRO A 382 -3.93 -8.95 22.00
C PRO A 382 -5.39 -8.72 22.39
N SER A 383 -6.32 -8.91 21.44
CA SER A 383 -7.73 -9.05 21.76
C SER A 383 -7.94 -10.40 22.44
N SER A 384 -8.05 -10.40 23.76
CA SER A 384 -8.44 -11.57 24.55
C SER A 384 -9.92 -11.88 24.35
N ARG A 385 -10.23 -12.69 23.35
CA ARG A 385 -11.40 -13.57 23.34
C ARG A 385 -10.95 -14.98 23.00
N ALA A 386 -10.25 -15.60 23.95
CA ALA A 386 -10.10 -17.05 23.99
C ALA A 386 -11.43 -17.63 24.48
N GLY A 387 -12.26 -18.04 23.53
CA GLY A 387 -13.27 -19.06 23.78
C GLY A 387 -12.54 -20.38 23.96
N SER A 388 -12.61 -20.88 25.19
CA SER A 388 -12.49 -22.29 25.52
C SER A 388 -13.22 -23.14 24.49
N ASP A 389 -12.57 -24.19 23.94
CA ASP A 389 -13.00 -25.57 24.19
C ASP A 389 -12.53 -26.62 23.16
N TRP A 390 -11.99 -27.71 23.73
CA TRP A 390 -12.01 -29.12 23.33
C TRP A 390 -11.08 -29.71 22.24
N TYR A 391 -10.14 -30.52 22.77
CA TYR A 391 -9.38 -31.69 22.26
C TYR A 391 -8.24 -31.53 21.26
#